data_AF-A0AA36I0I6-F1
#
_entry.id   AF-A0AA36I0I6-F1
#
_cell.length_a   1.000
_cell.length_b   1.000
_cell.length_c   1.000
_cell.angle_alpha   90.00
_cell.angle_beta   90.00
_cell.angle_gamma   90.00
#
_symmetry.space_group_name_H-M   'P 1'
#
loop_
_entity.id
_entity.type
_entity.pdbx_description
1 polymer ?
#
loop_
_entity_poly.entity_id
_entity_poly.type
_entity_poly.pdbx_seq_one_letter_code
_entity_poly.pdbx_strand_id
1 'polypeptide(L)'
;MGQHSFYQLMHQGRVVPSHFLGFASSQNPVELAGEAVSNHDELMSNFFAQPDALALGKTAEELKAEGVPEKLIAHKTFPGDRPSLSLLMPTCNAFWLGQLLALYEHRTAVIGWLLNVNSFD
;
A
#
# COMPACT_ATOMS: atom_id res chain seq x y z
N MET A 1 -1.69 -0.22 -10.63
CA MET A 1 -1.20 -1.36 -11.44
C MET A 1 -0.68 -2.54 -10.60
N GLY A 2 -0.17 -2.37 -9.37
CA GLY A 2 0.32 -3.50 -8.56
C GLY A 2 -0.76 -4.48 -8.06
N GLN A 3 -1.92 -3.96 -7.64
CA GLN A 3 -3.02 -4.75 -7.04
C GLN A 3 -3.52 -5.92 -7.91
N HIS A 4 -3.45 -5.80 -9.23
CA HIS A 4 -3.91 -6.84 -10.15
C HIS A 4 -2.78 -7.70 -10.74
N SER A 5 -1.56 -7.58 -10.21
CA SER A 5 -0.39 -8.32 -10.73
C SER A 5 0.23 -9.22 -9.66
N PHE A 6 0.73 -8.65 -8.57
CA PHE A 6 1.56 -9.39 -7.59
C PHE A 6 1.02 -9.30 -6.15
N TYR A 7 -0.11 -8.64 -5.92
CA TYR A 7 -0.65 -8.48 -4.57
C TYR A 7 -1.11 -9.81 -3.95
N GLN A 8 -1.47 -10.82 -4.76
CA GLN A 8 -1.71 -12.18 -4.27
C GLN A 8 -0.49 -12.73 -3.53
N LEU A 9 0.71 -12.54 -4.11
CA LEU A 9 1.97 -12.94 -3.46
C LEU A 9 2.23 -12.07 -2.23
N MET A 10 1.98 -10.77 -2.29
CA MET A 10 2.20 -9.89 -1.15
C MET A 10 1.31 -10.21 0.05
N HIS A 11 0.09 -10.70 -0.19
CA HIS A 11 -0.92 -10.98 0.83
C HIS A 11 -0.86 -12.41 1.39
N GLN A 12 -0.48 -13.40 0.59
CA GLN A 12 -0.47 -14.82 1.01
C GLN A 12 0.88 -15.53 0.83
N GLY A 13 1.79 -14.95 0.04
CA GLY A 13 3.13 -15.47 -0.18
C GLY A 13 4.14 -14.91 0.81
N ARG A 14 5.39 -14.74 0.36
CA ARG A 14 6.48 -14.20 1.19
C ARG A 14 6.16 -12.79 1.67
N VAL A 15 6.60 -12.47 2.88
CA VAL A 15 6.46 -11.12 3.43
C VAL A 15 7.39 -10.17 2.67
N VAL A 16 6.80 -9.11 2.11
CA VAL A 16 7.52 -8.03 1.42
C VAL A 16 7.09 -6.70 2.03
N PRO A 17 7.96 -6.03 2.81
CA PRO A 17 7.65 -4.71 3.35
C PRO A 17 7.30 -3.74 2.23
N SER A 18 6.17 -3.04 2.37
CA SER A 18 5.59 -2.26 1.27
C SER A 18 5.53 -0.77 1.61
N HIS A 19 5.88 0.10 0.67
CA HIS A 19 5.71 1.55 0.80
C HIS A 19 4.56 2.01 -0.10
N PHE A 20 3.50 2.51 0.52
CA PHE A 20 2.37 3.13 -0.16
C PHE A 20 2.61 4.63 -0.26
N LEU A 21 2.59 5.16 -1.47
CA LEU A 21 2.73 6.58 -1.76
C LEU A 21 1.44 7.10 -2.38
N GLY A 22 0.85 8.14 -1.79
CA GLY A 22 -0.41 8.73 -2.25
C GLY A 22 -0.34 10.25 -2.28
N PHE A 23 -1.28 10.85 -3.03
CA PHE A 23 -1.50 12.29 -3.06
C PHE A 23 -2.97 12.58 -2.71
N ALA A 24 -3.22 13.60 -1.89
CA ALA A 24 -4.57 13.97 -1.46
C ALA A 24 -5.39 14.60 -2.60
N SER A 25 -4.76 15.09 -3.66
CA SER A 25 -5.44 15.69 -4.82
C SER A 25 -4.91 15.15 -6.15
N SER A 26 -5.83 14.88 -7.07
CA SER A 26 -5.51 14.52 -8.45
C SER A 26 -4.97 15.72 -9.23
N GLN A 27 -4.03 15.47 -10.14
CA GLN A 27 -3.61 16.45 -11.15
C GLN A 27 -4.68 16.67 -12.23
N ASN A 28 -5.58 15.69 -12.40
CA ASN A 28 -6.69 15.72 -13.35
C ASN A 28 -7.95 15.19 -12.63
N PRO A 29 -8.65 16.03 -11.85
CA PRO A 29 -9.85 15.61 -11.12
C PRO A 29 -10.96 15.23 -12.10
N VAL A 30 -11.60 14.09 -11.87
CA VAL A 30 -12.74 13.59 -12.64
C VAL A 30 -13.85 13.20 -11.67
N GLU A 31 -15.03 13.77 -11.89
CA GLU A 31 -16.25 13.50 -11.14
C GLU A 31 -17.40 13.50 -12.15
N LEU A 32 -18.16 12.40 -12.20
CA LEU A 32 -19.26 12.22 -13.15
C LEU A 32 -20.59 12.24 -12.39
N ALA A 33 -21.59 12.93 -12.94
CA ALA A 33 -22.92 12.96 -12.36
C ALA A 33 -23.51 11.54 -12.31
N GLY A 34 -23.93 11.12 -11.12
CA GLY A 34 -24.49 9.78 -10.87
C GLY A 34 -23.49 8.79 -10.26
N GLU A 35 -22.20 9.10 -10.23
CA GLU A 35 -21.20 8.30 -9.51
C GLU A 35 -21.21 8.63 -8.02
N ALA A 36 -20.96 7.63 -7.18
CA ALA A 36 -20.99 7.78 -5.72
C ALA A 36 -19.78 8.54 -5.16
N VAL A 37 -18.64 8.49 -5.85
CA VAL A 37 -17.36 9.10 -5.45
C VAL A 37 -16.61 9.58 -6.68
N SER A 38 -15.65 10.49 -6.48
CA SER A 38 -14.73 10.89 -7.55
C SER A 38 -13.80 9.73 -7.93
N ASN A 39 -13.25 9.75 -9.14
CA ASN A 39 -12.25 8.74 -9.57
C ASN A 39 -11.01 8.73 -8.65
N HIS A 40 -10.65 9.89 -8.08
CA HIS A 40 -9.52 10.00 -7.17
C HIS A 40 -9.83 9.39 -5.80
N ASP A 41 -11.04 9.57 -5.29
CA ASP A 41 -11.46 8.94 -4.03
C ASP A 41 -11.57 7.43 -4.18
N GLU A 42 -12.04 6.92 -5.32
CA GLU A 42 -12.04 5.49 -5.60
C GLU A 42 -10.62 4.91 -5.64
N LEU A 43 -9.65 5.62 -6.23
CA LEU A 43 -8.24 5.27 -6.15
C LEU A 43 -7.73 5.29 -4.69
N MET A 44 -8.05 6.32 -3.93
CA MET A 44 -7.57 6.48 -2.56
C MET A 44 -8.21 5.50 -1.57
N SER A 45 -9.40 4.99 -1.85
CA SER A 45 -10.02 3.90 -1.07
C SER A 45 -9.09 2.69 -0.98
N ASN A 46 -8.41 2.36 -2.08
CA ASN A 46 -7.42 1.29 -2.14
C ASN A 46 -6.13 1.65 -1.40
N PHE A 47 -5.68 2.91 -1.48
CA PHE A 47 -4.48 3.36 -0.77
C PHE A 47 -4.61 3.17 0.75
N PHE A 48 -5.79 3.40 1.32
CA PHE A 48 -6.04 3.18 2.75
C PHE A 48 -6.34 1.71 3.09
N ALA A 49 -7.15 1.04 2.27
CA ALA A 49 -7.57 -0.33 2.58
C ALA A 49 -6.43 -1.36 2.49
N GLN A 50 -5.45 -1.16 1.60
CA GLN A 50 -4.40 -2.16 1.37
C GLN A 50 -3.39 -2.31 2.53
N PRO A 51 -2.85 -1.22 3.12
CA PRO A 51 -2.07 -1.31 4.35
C PRO A 51 -2.80 -2.05 5.47
N ASP A 52 -4.07 -1.72 5.69
CA ASP A 52 -4.88 -2.37 6.73
C ASP A 52 -5.08 -3.86 6.44
N ALA A 53 -5.38 -4.22 5.20
CA ALA A 53 -5.51 -5.63 4.80
C ALA A 53 -4.19 -6.40 4.97
N LEU A 54 -3.04 -5.78 4.71
CA LEU A 54 -1.72 -6.39 4.93
C LEU A 54 -1.42 -6.56 6.43
N ALA A 55 -1.77 -5.57 7.25
CA ALA A 55 -1.52 -5.60 8.69
C ALA A 55 -2.45 -6.58 9.42
N LEU A 56 -3.75 -6.50 9.16
CA LEU A 56 -4.78 -7.24 9.89
C LEU A 56 -5.01 -8.64 9.32
N GLY A 57 -4.91 -8.79 8.00
CA GLY A 57 -5.27 -10.03 7.33
C GLY A 57 -6.74 -10.40 7.52
N LYS A 58 -7.01 -11.70 7.54
CA LYS A 58 -8.33 -12.30 7.74
C LYS A 58 -8.17 -13.76 8.18
N THR A 59 -8.62 -14.04 9.40
CA THR A 59 -8.47 -15.32 10.08
C THR A 59 -9.43 -16.39 9.55
N ALA A 60 -9.13 -17.66 9.87
CA ALA A 60 -10.01 -18.77 9.52
C ALA A 60 -11.37 -18.65 10.22
N GLU A 61 -11.38 -18.19 11.47
CA GLU A 61 -12.57 -18.01 12.30
C GLU A 61 -13.52 -16.96 11.71
N GLU A 62 -12.98 -15.82 11.26
CA GLU A 62 -13.77 -14.79 10.57
C GLU A 62 -14.39 -15.33 9.28
N LEU A 63 -13.64 -16.11 8.50
CA LEU A 63 -14.16 -16.74 7.28
C LEU A 63 -15.26 -17.77 7.58
N LYS A 64 -15.14 -18.53 8.68
CA LYS A 64 -16.20 -19.44 9.15
C LYS A 64 -17.46 -18.67 9.53
N ALA A 65 -17.31 -17.56 10.26
CA ALA A 65 -18.42 -16.71 10.64
C ALA A 65 -19.14 -16.08 9.43
N GLU A 66 -18.41 -15.78 8.36
CA GLU A 66 -18.96 -15.31 7.08
C GLU A 66 -19.60 -16.41 6.21
N GLY A 67 -19.60 -17.66 6.68
CA GLY A 67 -20.19 -18.79 5.96
C GLY A 67 -19.35 -19.31 4.80
N VAL A 68 -18.04 -19.05 4.80
CA VAL A 68 -17.12 -19.62 3.79
C VAL A 68 -17.08 -21.14 3.95
N PRO A 69 -17.30 -21.93 2.87
CA PRO A 69 -17.21 -23.38 2.94
C PRO A 69 -15.85 -23.86 3.45
N GLU A 70 -15.82 -24.84 4.36
CA GLU A 70 -14.60 -25.32 5.04
C GLU A 70 -13.44 -25.60 4.07
N LYS A 71 -13.74 -26.24 2.93
CA LYS A 71 -12.75 -26.56 1.88
C LYS A 71 -12.05 -25.35 1.25
N LEU A 72 -12.61 -24.14 1.38
CA LEU A 72 -12.08 -22.90 0.82
C LEU A 72 -11.38 -22.02 1.84
N ILE A 73 -11.50 -22.31 3.13
CA ILE A 73 -11.02 -21.43 4.20
C ILE A 73 -9.52 -21.21 4.08
N ALA A 74 -8.73 -22.29 3.99
CA ALA A 74 -7.27 -22.20 3.88
C ALA A 74 -6.80 -21.36 2.67
N HIS A 75 -7.57 -21.34 1.57
CA HIS A 75 -7.24 -20.55 0.37
C HIS A 75 -7.66 -19.07 0.49
N LYS A 76 -8.58 -18.76 1.39
CA LYS A 76 -9.09 -17.40 1.64
C LYS A 76 -8.54 -16.77 2.92
N THR A 77 -7.78 -17.52 3.73
CA THR A 77 -7.08 -17.00 4.90
C THR A 77 -5.99 -16.04 4.45
N PHE A 78 -5.94 -14.89 5.12
CA PHE A 78 -4.88 -13.91 4.98
C PHE A 78 -4.18 -13.80 6.34
N PRO A 79 -2.88 -14.13 6.46
CA PRO A 79 -2.23 -14.19 7.76
C PRO A 79 -2.05 -12.83 8.45
N GLY A 80 -2.16 -11.72 7.72
CA GLY A 80 -1.84 -10.40 8.24
C GLY A 80 -0.34 -10.26 8.54
N ASP A 81 0.00 -9.39 9.49
CA ASP A 81 1.37 -9.13 9.98
C ASP A 81 2.40 -8.86 8.86
N ARG A 82 1.95 -8.15 7.83
CA ARG A 82 2.80 -7.73 6.70
C ARG A 82 3.06 -6.23 6.81
N PRO A 83 4.31 -5.81 7.06
CA PRO A 83 4.60 -4.43 7.39
C PRO A 83 4.43 -3.52 6.17
N SER A 84 3.87 -2.34 6.40
CA SER A 84 3.77 -1.29 5.40
C SER A 84 3.98 0.11 5.97
N LEU A 85 4.47 1.01 5.13
CA LEU A 85 4.57 2.44 5.40
C LEU A 85 3.67 3.21 4.43
N SER A 86 2.87 4.15 4.93
CA SER A 86 2.04 5.02 4.11
C SER A 86 2.54 6.46 4.15
N LEU A 87 2.86 7.02 2.98
CA LEU A 87 3.24 8.41 2.79
C LEU A 87 2.17 9.11 1.94
N LEU A 88 1.48 10.08 2.53
CA LEU A 88 0.45 10.88 1.87
C LEU A 88 0.90 12.33 1.76
N MET A 89 0.99 12.84 0.53
CA MET A 89 1.35 14.24 0.25
C MET A 89 0.14 15.03 -0.25
N PRO A 90 0.13 16.37 -0.17
CA PRO A 90 -1.04 17.17 -0.60
C PRO A 90 -1.35 17.06 -2.09
N THR A 91 -0.35 17.26 -2.96
CA THR A 91 -0.54 17.25 -4.41
C THR A 91 0.77 16.90 -5.12
N CYS A 92 0.67 16.35 -6.32
CA CYS A 92 1.84 16.05 -7.14
C CYS A 92 2.26 17.30 -7.92
N ASN A 93 3.07 18.15 -7.29
CA ASN A 93 3.71 19.30 -7.93
C ASN A 93 5.23 19.26 -7.72
N ALA A 94 5.98 20.14 -8.41
CA ALA A 94 7.44 20.15 -8.37
C ALA A 94 8.02 20.28 -6.95
N PHE A 95 7.35 21.04 -6.08
CA PHE A 95 7.78 21.20 -4.69
C PHE A 95 7.68 19.89 -3.90
N TRP A 96 6.53 19.22 -3.93
CA TRP A 96 6.33 17.95 -3.22
C TRP A 96 7.15 16.81 -3.81
N LEU A 97 7.34 16.79 -5.13
CA LEU A 97 8.24 15.84 -5.79
C LEU A 97 9.70 16.05 -5.38
N GLY A 98 10.16 17.31 -5.25
CA GLY A 98 11.50 17.60 -4.74
C GLY A 98 11.70 17.11 -3.31
N GLN A 99 10.70 17.29 -2.44
CA GLN A 99 10.76 16.75 -1.08
C GLN A 99 10.78 15.22 -1.06
N LEU A 100 10.00 14.56 -1.92
CA LEU A 100 10.00 13.11 -2.04
C LEU A 100 11.36 12.58 -2.51
N LEU A 101 11.98 13.23 -3.49
CA LEU A 101 13.32 12.88 -3.96
C LEU A 101 14.34 12.97 -2.81
N ALA A 102 14.41 14.13 -2.15
CA ALA A 102 15.34 14.36 -1.05
C ALA A 102 15.13 13.37 0.11
N LEU A 103 13.88 13.02 0.41
CA LEU A 103 13.55 12.00 1.42
C LEU A 103 14.21 10.65 1.09
N TYR A 104 14.10 10.18 -0.16
CA TYR A 104 14.66 8.89 -0.57
C TYR A 104 16.20 8.93 -0.73
N GLU A 105 16.78 10.06 -1.12
CA GLU A 105 18.24 10.27 -1.10
C GLU A 105 18.79 10.15 0.32
N HIS A 106 18.20 10.89 1.27
CA HIS A 106 18.64 10.85 2.66
C HIS A 106 18.37 9.49 3.31
N ARG A 107 17.24 8.86 3.03
CA ARG A 107 16.96 7.49 3.52
C ARG A 107 18.04 6.51 3.07
N THR A 108 18.43 6.55 1.79
CA THR A 108 19.45 5.65 1.24
C THR A 108 20.81 5.88 1.91
N ALA A 109 21.23 7.13 2.06
CA ALA A 109 22.47 7.48 2.75
C ALA A 109 22.47 7.01 4.21
N VAL A 110 21.37 7.26 4.94
CA VAL A 110 21.22 6.81 6.33
C VAL A 110 21.28 5.28 6.45
N ILE A 111 20.65 4.54 5.54
CA ILE A 111 20.74 3.07 5.52
C ILE A 111 22.18 2.61 5.29
N GLY A 112 22.91 3.24 4.35
CA GLY A 112 24.31 2.89 4.12
C GLY A 112 25.19 3.15 5.35
N TRP A 113 25.01 4.29 6.03
CA TRP A 113 25.71 4.58 7.28
C TRP A 113 25.34 3.60 8.41
N LEU A 114 24.07 3.24 8.55
CA LEU A 114 23.63 2.23 9.52
C LEU A 114 24.24 0.85 9.26
N LEU A 115 24.41 0.49 7.97
CA LEU A 115 25.04 -0.76 7.54
C LEU A 115 26.58 -0.70 7.53
N ASN A 116 27.17 0.45 7.91
CA ASN A 116 28.61 0.70 7.89
C ASN A 116 29.24 0.46 6.50
N VAL A 117 28.54 0.90 5.45
CA VAL A 117 29.04 0.90 4.06
C VAL A 117 29.10 2.34 3.54
N ASN A 118 29.99 2.58 2.57
CA ASN A 118 30.01 3.86 1.90
C ASN A 118 28.82 3.94 0.92
N SER A 119 28.09 5.06 0.98
CA SER A 119 26.89 5.28 0.16
C SER A 119 27.17 6.00 -1.16
N PHE A 120 28.45 6.33 -1.42
CA PHE A 120 28.87 7.25 -2.47
C PHE A 120 30.01 6.74 -3.35
N ASP A 121 30.48 5.50 -3.14
CA ASP A 121 31.48 4.82 -3.97
C ASP A 121 30.93 3.64 -4.77
#